data_AF-M0IRG1-F1
#
_entry.id   AF-M0IRG1-F1
#
_cell.length_a   1.000
_cell.length_b   1.000
_cell.length_c   1.000
_cell.angle_alpha   90.00
_cell.angle_beta   90.00
_cell.angle_gamma   90.00
#
_symmetry.space_group_name_H-M   'P 1'
#
loop_
_entity.id
_entity.type
_entity.pdbx_description
1 polymer ?
#
loop_
_entity_poly.entity_id
_entity_poly.type
_entity_poly.pdbx_seq_one_letter_code
_entity_poly.pdbx_strand_id
1 'polypeptide(L)'
;MPPTRRSLIRSTALLSLGLAAGCLGDGGPGGTANSTEPTTDTDATETQEPTEMDDTNETDGDGTGTETDDADGTQPANSPLLAVVDADDAPDVPVEHAVEVTEATTTDEHPPQIRVTVTNTSDSAVQLGDERDVFFRYVADDSDELTFLPPEDDYPADPGCWRLEDPLMVTSDYRTFSLDAGESRSKRVDLYGAAPKKGDSKTCLPLGEYRFETNFSTGVGENQTEQQATWGFSVSLEAQDD
;
A
#
# COMPACT_ATOMS: atom_id res chain seq x y z
N MET A 1 28.22 -0.53 37.72
CA MET A 1 28.15 -1.95 38.18
C MET A 1 26.79 -2.49 37.74
N PRO A 2 26.74 -3.41 36.77
CA PRO A 2 25.49 -4.05 36.36
C PRO A 2 25.20 -5.31 37.20
N PRO A 3 23.94 -5.68 37.44
CA PRO A 3 23.61 -7.03 37.88
C PRO A 3 23.44 -7.97 36.68
N THR A 4 24.32 -8.98 36.64
CA THR A 4 24.26 -10.18 35.80
C THR A 4 23.27 -11.20 36.38
N ARG A 5 22.28 -11.70 35.61
CA ARG A 5 21.56 -12.98 35.87
C ARG A 5 21.13 -13.58 34.54
N ARG A 6 21.82 -14.61 34.02
CA ARG A 6 21.73 -16.08 34.25
C ARG A 6 20.63 -16.78 33.46
N SER A 7 21.10 -17.51 32.45
CA SER A 7 20.47 -18.50 31.57
C SER A 7 19.79 -19.67 32.31
N LEU A 8 18.68 -20.17 31.75
CA LEU A 8 18.21 -21.55 31.89
C LEU A 8 17.77 -22.08 30.51
N ILE A 9 18.44 -23.14 30.08
CA ILE A 9 18.12 -24.02 28.94
C ILE A 9 17.30 -25.22 29.47
N ARG A 10 16.68 -25.99 28.55
CA ARG A 10 16.14 -27.38 28.61
C ARG A 10 14.62 -27.48 28.85
N SER A 11 13.83 -28.29 28.14
CA SER A 11 14.09 -29.58 27.48
C SER A 11 13.06 -29.92 26.39
N THR A 12 13.51 -30.75 25.46
CA THR A 12 12.84 -31.50 24.38
C THR A 12 11.87 -32.59 24.90
N ALA A 13 10.81 -32.89 24.14
CA ALA A 13 10.24 -34.25 24.05
C ALA A 13 9.47 -34.46 22.72
N LEU A 14 9.90 -35.49 21.98
CA LEU A 14 9.30 -36.09 20.78
C LEU A 14 8.16 -37.05 21.17
N LEU A 15 7.15 -37.25 20.30
CA LEU A 15 6.45 -38.54 20.08
C LEU A 15 5.52 -38.53 18.84
N SER A 16 6.07 -39.08 17.75
CA SER A 16 5.58 -40.08 16.77
C SER A 16 4.08 -40.42 16.52
N LEU A 17 3.74 -40.39 15.22
CA LEU A 17 3.07 -41.41 14.33
C LEU A 17 1.61 -41.89 14.54
N GLY A 18 0.82 -41.77 13.47
CA GLY A 18 -0.35 -42.61 13.15
C GLY A 18 -0.71 -42.57 11.64
N LEU A 19 -0.74 -43.73 10.99
CA LEU A 19 -1.10 -43.99 9.57
C LEU A 19 -2.53 -44.58 9.47
N ALA A 20 -3.29 -44.21 8.43
CA ALA A 20 -4.34 -45.01 7.74
C ALA A 20 -4.78 -44.23 6.46
N ALA A 21 -4.59 -44.66 5.22
CA ALA A 21 -5.14 -45.81 4.46
C ALA A 21 -6.57 -45.61 3.89
N GLY A 22 -6.66 -45.25 2.61
CA GLY A 22 -7.51 -45.89 1.59
C GLY A 22 -8.96 -45.45 1.38
N CYS A 23 -9.28 -44.98 0.17
CA CYS A 23 -10.38 -45.55 -0.64
C CYS A 23 -10.23 -45.20 -2.14
N LEU A 24 -10.24 -46.24 -2.97
CA LEU A 24 -10.32 -46.22 -4.44
C LEU A 24 -11.79 -46.39 -4.87
N GLY A 25 -12.19 -45.77 -5.98
CA GLY A 25 -13.41 -46.07 -6.74
C GLY A 25 -13.60 -44.99 -7.81
N ASP A 26 -13.16 -45.21 -9.06
CA ASP A 26 -13.77 -45.97 -10.16
C ASP A 26 -15.01 -45.27 -10.78
N GLY A 27 -14.91 -44.93 -12.07
CA GLY A 27 -15.98 -44.31 -12.84
C GLY A 27 -15.49 -43.64 -14.13
N GLY A 28 -15.33 -44.44 -15.19
CA GLY A 28 -15.00 -43.98 -16.56
C GLY A 28 -16.18 -43.33 -17.33
N PRO A 29 -16.13 -43.27 -18.67
CA PRO A 29 -16.08 -42.01 -19.43
C PRO A 29 -17.38 -41.66 -20.19
N GLY A 30 -17.58 -40.37 -20.46
CA GLY A 30 -18.55 -39.84 -21.44
C GLY A 30 -18.16 -38.38 -21.72
N GLY A 31 -17.83 -38.00 -22.96
CA GLY A 31 -18.83 -37.51 -23.93
C GLY A 31 -19.32 -36.13 -23.46
N THR A 32 -19.06 -34.99 -24.12
CA THR A 32 -19.14 -34.73 -25.55
C THR A 32 -18.54 -33.35 -25.83
N ALA A 33 -18.00 -33.23 -27.03
CA ALA A 33 -17.39 -32.04 -27.58
C ALA A 33 -18.34 -30.84 -27.63
N ASN A 34 -17.70 -29.68 -27.46
CA ASN A 34 -18.17 -28.35 -27.79
C ASN A 34 -18.71 -28.32 -29.22
N SER A 35 -19.95 -27.86 -29.41
CA SER A 35 -20.49 -27.45 -30.71
C SER A 35 -21.56 -26.40 -30.47
N THR A 36 -21.10 -25.15 -30.40
CA THR A 36 -21.93 -23.97 -30.57
C THR A 36 -22.26 -23.88 -32.06
N GLU A 37 -23.51 -24.15 -32.41
CA GLU A 37 -24.04 -23.86 -33.74
C GLU A 37 -24.37 -22.36 -33.90
N PRO A 38 -24.40 -21.88 -35.16
CA PRO A 38 -24.37 -20.47 -35.53
C PRO A 38 -25.77 -19.92 -35.89
N THR A 39 -26.02 -18.66 -35.57
CA THR A 39 -27.07 -17.80 -36.16
C THR A 39 -26.57 -16.35 -36.01
N THR A 40 -26.60 -15.42 -36.96
CA THR A 40 -27.48 -15.20 -38.11
C THR A 40 -26.92 -14.01 -38.93
N ASP A 41 -27.00 -14.16 -40.26
CA ASP A 41 -27.32 -13.14 -41.28
C ASP A 41 -26.57 -11.79 -41.38
N THR A 42 -25.65 -11.79 -42.36
CA THR A 42 -25.46 -10.85 -43.48
C THR A 42 -26.63 -9.91 -43.80
N ASP A 43 -26.39 -8.59 -43.96
CA ASP A 43 -26.17 -7.90 -45.25
C ASP A 43 -26.11 -6.36 -45.09
N ALA A 44 -25.61 -5.70 -46.13
CA ALA A 44 -25.59 -4.26 -46.45
C ALA A 44 -24.28 -3.47 -46.20
N THR A 45 -23.30 -3.78 -47.06
CA THR A 45 -22.59 -2.86 -47.96
C THR A 45 -22.75 -1.34 -47.72
N GLU A 46 -21.64 -0.66 -47.37
CA GLU A 46 -21.26 0.60 -48.02
C GLU A 46 -19.72 0.69 -48.15
N THR A 47 -19.31 0.92 -49.40
CA THR A 47 -17.97 1.12 -49.93
C THR A 47 -17.48 2.54 -49.64
N GLN A 48 -16.26 2.73 -49.09
CA GLN A 48 -15.36 3.86 -49.40
C GLN A 48 -13.88 3.44 -49.27
N GLU A 49 -13.04 4.15 -50.03
CA GLU A 49 -11.79 3.76 -50.69
C GLU A 49 -10.51 3.66 -49.81
N PRO A 50 -9.44 3.00 -50.31
CA PRO A 50 -8.16 2.93 -49.62
C PRO A 50 -7.26 4.11 -49.98
N THR A 51 -6.76 4.84 -48.98
CA THR A 51 -5.66 5.78 -49.17
C THR A 51 -4.37 5.12 -48.72
N GLU A 52 -3.61 4.62 -49.69
CA GLU A 52 -2.17 4.40 -49.53
C GLU A 52 -1.46 5.75 -49.63
N MET A 53 -0.62 6.06 -48.64
CA MET A 53 0.55 6.91 -48.83
C MET A 53 1.73 6.26 -48.13
N ASP A 54 2.67 5.88 -48.97
CA ASP A 54 3.98 5.34 -48.65
C ASP A 54 4.97 6.46 -48.32
N ASP A 55 6.07 6.05 -47.70
CA ASP A 55 7.40 6.64 -47.71
C ASP A 55 7.81 7.81 -46.78
N THR A 56 8.57 7.38 -45.76
CA THR A 56 9.92 7.84 -45.37
C THR A 56 10.09 9.16 -44.62
N ASN A 57 10.57 9.05 -43.38
CA ASN A 57 11.89 9.59 -43.06
C ASN A 57 12.50 8.85 -41.86
N GLU A 58 13.64 8.20 -42.09
CA GLU A 58 14.55 7.74 -41.05
C GLU A 58 15.09 8.95 -40.28
N THR A 59 15.15 8.86 -38.96
CA THR A 59 16.13 9.61 -38.17
C THR A 59 16.52 8.74 -36.99
N ASP A 60 17.69 8.12 -37.14
CA ASP A 60 18.49 7.59 -36.04
C ASP A 60 18.72 8.69 -35.01
N GLY A 61 18.17 8.50 -33.81
CA GLY A 61 18.47 9.26 -32.62
C GLY A 61 19.01 8.33 -31.55
N ASP A 62 20.29 7.99 -31.65
CA ASP A 62 21.09 7.47 -30.55
C ASP A 62 21.11 8.54 -29.45
N GLY A 63 20.20 8.40 -28.51
CA GLY A 63 20.10 9.20 -27.30
C GLY A 63 20.05 8.24 -26.12
N THR A 64 21.22 7.91 -25.57
CA THR A 64 21.35 7.40 -24.20
C THR A 64 20.87 8.49 -23.23
N GLY A 65 19.54 8.61 -23.10
CA GLY A 65 18.90 9.35 -22.03
C GLY A 65 19.05 8.53 -20.77
N THR A 66 19.95 8.97 -19.89
CA THR A 66 19.92 8.53 -18.50
C THR A 66 18.59 9.05 -17.96
N GLU A 67 17.70 8.15 -17.54
CA GLU A 67 16.48 8.54 -16.84
C GLU A 67 16.90 9.26 -15.56
N THR A 68 16.85 10.59 -15.60
CA THR A 68 16.80 11.41 -14.41
C THR A 68 15.34 11.47 -14.02
N ASP A 69 15.03 10.95 -12.83
CA ASP A 69 13.73 11.06 -12.19
C ASP A 69 13.31 12.54 -12.12
N ASP A 70 12.51 13.01 -13.09
CA ASP A 70 11.90 14.33 -13.07
C ASP A 70 10.70 14.31 -12.10
N ALA A 71 11.00 14.24 -10.80
CA ALA A 71 10.10 14.70 -9.76
C ALA A 71 10.54 16.13 -9.42
N ASP A 72 10.01 17.14 -10.10
CA ASP A 72 10.31 18.53 -9.71
C ASP A 72 9.18 19.48 -10.09
N GLY A 73 8.04 19.26 -9.44
CA GLY A 73 7.07 20.33 -9.23
C GLY A 73 7.71 21.47 -8.43
N THR A 74 7.24 22.71 -8.63
CA THR A 74 7.81 23.84 -7.87
C THR A 74 7.54 23.65 -6.38
N GLN A 75 8.59 23.66 -5.56
CA GLN A 75 8.47 23.62 -4.11
C GLN A 75 7.96 24.98 -3.59
N PRO A 76 6.83 25.03 -2.88
CA PRO A 76 6.35 26.26 -2.25
C PRO A 76 7.32 26.77 -1.17
N ALA A 77 7.37 28.08 -0.99
CA ALA A 77 8.18 28.69 0.06
C ALA A 77 7.64 28.30 1.45
N ASN A 78 8.55 27.91 2.36
CA ASN A 78 8.25 27.46 3.73
C ASN A 78 7.44 26.14 3.80
N SER A 79 7.53 25.29 2.79
CA SER A 79 7.01 23.91 2.88
C SER A 79 7.70 23.14 4.01
N PRO A 80 6.95 22.49 4.92
CA PRO A 80 7.55 21.64 5.93
C PRO A 80 8.33 20.48 5.32
N LEU A 81 9.37 20.04 6.01
CA LEU A 81 10.11 18.82 5.71
C LEU A 81 9.54 17.66 6.54
N LEU A 82 9.16 16.58 5.86
CA LEU A 82 8.70 15.35 6.47
C LEU A 82 9.86 14.45 6.88
N ALA A 83 9.83 13.96 8.11
CA ALA A 83 10.70 12.88 8.58
C ALA A 83 9.93 11.87 9.44
N VAL A 84 10.28 10.59 9.36
CA VAL A 84 9.85 9.57 10.34
C VAL A 84 10.78 9.65 11.54
N VAL A 85 10.22 9.83 12.73
CA VAL A 85 11.00 10.05 13.97
C VAL A 85 10.94 8.89 14.95
N ASP A 86 9.89 8.08 14.89
CA ASP A 86 9.69 6.91 15.75
C ASP A 86 8.81 5.89 15.05
N ALA A 87 9.00 4.61 15.35
CA ALA A 87 8.17 3.51 14.88
C ALA A 87 8.08 2.45 15.98
N ASP A 88 6.91 1.85 16.12
CA ASP A 88 6.71 0.79 17.11
C ASP A 88 7.55 -0.44 16.80
N ASP A 89 7.90 -1.16 17.85
CA ASP A 89 8.39 -2.52 17.74
C ASP A 89 7.39 -3.41 16.99
N ALA A 90 7.90 -4.46 16.34
CA ALA A 90 7.06 -5.42 15.64
C ALA A 90 6.01 -6.03 16.60
N PRO A 91 4.72 -6.08 16.21
CA PRO A 91 3.68 -6.67 17.02
C PRO A 91 3.86 -8.18 17.15
N ASP A 92 3.20 -8.81 18.14
CA ASP A 92 3.26 -10.27 18.41
C ASP A 92 2.43 -11.08 17.39
N VAL A 93 2.69 -10.88 16.10
CA VAL A 93 2.10 -11.53 14.93
C VAL A 93 3.19 -11.74 13.86
N PRO A 94 3.02 -12.68 12.90
CA PRO A 94 4.09 -13.06 11.96
C PRO A 94 4.30 -12.06 10.81
N VAL A 95 4.24 -10.76 11.08
CA VAL A 95 4.49 -9.70 10.11
C VAL A 95 5.29 -8.56 10.73
N GLU A 96 6.11 -7.93 9.90
CA GLU A 96 6.90 -6.76 10.26
C GLU A 96 6.54 -5.60 9.32
N HIS A 97 6.33 -4.41 9.90
CA HIS A 97 6.10 -3.18 9.16
C HIS A 97 7.39 -2.37 9.11
N ALA A 98 7.63 -1.73 7.97
CA ALA A 98 8.68 -0.74 7.80
C ALA A 98 8.10 0.49 7.09
N VAL A 99 8.58 1.67 7.47
CA VAL A 99 8.18 2.95 6.87
C VAL A 99 9.42 3.71 6.42
N GLU A 100 9.36 4.26 5.21
CA GLU A 100 10.41 5.10 4.63
C GLU A 100 9.80 6.36 4.01
N VAL A 101 10.47 7.50 4.16
CA VAL A 101 10.11 8.72 3.42
C VAL A 101 10.57 8.56 1.99
N THR A 102 9.65 8.66 1.03
CA THR A 102 10.00 8.64 -0.40
C THR A 102 10.10 10.04 -0.96
N GLU A 103 9.25 10.96 -0.51
CA GLU A 103 9.30 12.38 -0.85
C GLU A 103 9.12 13.21 0.42
N ALA A 104 10.16 13.92 0.83
CA ALA A 104 10.13 14.64 2.10
C ALA A 104 9.43 16.00 2.01
N THR A 105 9.31 16.57 0.80
CA THR A 105 8.86 17.94 0.57
C THR A 105 7.56 17.99 -0.20
N THR A 106 6.75 19.01 0.11
CA THR A 106 5.60 19.43 -0.68
C THR A 106 6.05 20.12 -1.98
N THR A 107 5.49 19.71 -3.11
CA THR A 107 5.58 20.44 -4.39
C THR A 107 4.20 20.92 -4.83
N ASP A 108 4.11 21.71 -5.90
CA ASP A 108 2.80 22.02 -6.53
C ASP A 108 2.15 20.78 -7.18
N GLU A 109 2.88 19.68 -7.36
CA GLU A 109 2.40 18.47 -8.05
C GLU A 109 2.02 17.33 -7.12
N HIS A 110 2.71 17.21 -5.98
CA HIS A 110 2.40 16.19 -4.98
C HIS A 110 2.67 16.65 -3.53
N PRO A 111 1.93 16.09 -2.55
CA PRO A 111 2.27 16.21 -1.14
C PRO A 111 3.54 15.42 -0.78
N PRO A 112 4.04 15.55 0.46
CA PRO A 112 5.05 14.64 0.99
C PRO A 112 4.54 13.20 0.99
N GLN A 113 5.43 12.24 0.78
CA GLN A 113 5.07 10.83 0.57
C GLN A 113 5.93 9.91 1.43
N ILE A 114 5.32 8.84 1.90
CA ILE A 114 6.02 7.71 2.51
C ILE A 114 5.68 6.43 1.76
N ARG A 115 6.52 5.41 1.95
CA ARG A 115 6.23 4.03 1.60
C ARG A 115 6.14 3.18 2.86
N VAL A 116 5.05 2.44 2.96
CA VAL A 116 4.85 1.40 3.97
C VAL A 116 5.11 0.05 3.32
N THR A 117 5.98 -0.75 3.94
CA THR A 117 6.30 -2.11 3.52
C THR A 117 5.91 -3.08 4.63
N VAL A 118 5.23 -4.16 4.26
CA VAL A 118 4.85 -5.23 5.18
C VAL A 118 5.46 -6.52 4.70
N THR A 119 6.15 -7.21 5.61
CA THR A 119 6.86 -8.45 5.32
C THR A 119 6.32 -9.58 6.18
N ASN A 120 6.00 -10.72 5.58
CA ASN A 120 5.70 -11.95 6.31
C ASN A 120 7.00 -12.56 6.85
N THR A 121 7.10 -12.65 8.17
CA THR A 121 8.31 -13.14 8.86
C THR A 121 8.26 -14.64 9.18
N SER A 122 7.19 -15.33 8.77
CA SER A 122 7.01 -16.76 8.98
C SER A 122 7.35 -17.62 7.76
N ASP A 123 7.47 -18.93 7.99
CA ASP A 123 7.69 -19.95 6.96
C ASP A 123 6.39 -20.42 6.29
N SER A 124 5.29 -19.68 6.41
CA SER A 124 3.98 -20.05 5.86
C SER A 124 3.22 -18.82 5.36
N ALA A 125 2.27 -19.01 4.46
CA ALA A 125 1.45 -17.89 3.98
C ALA A 125 0.63 -17.28 5.12
N VAL A 126 0.60 -15.95 5.16
CA VAL A 126 -0.16 -15.14 6.12
C VAL A 126 -1.16 -14.29 5.34
N GLN A 127 -2.42 -14.32 5.76
CA GLN A 127 -3.47 -13.42 5.32
C GLN A 127 -3.55 -12.23 6.27
N LEU A 128 -3.66 -11.03 5.70
CA LEU A 128 -3.72 -9.74 6.38
C LEU A 128 -5.01 -9.00 6.01
N GLY A 129 -5.62 -8.31 6.96
CA GLY A 129 -6.77 -7.41 6.73
C GLY A 129 -6.93 -6.39 7.86
N ASP A 130 -7.56 -5.24 7.71
CA ASP A 130 -7.94 -4.62 6.44
C ASP A 130 -6.69 -4.16 5.69
N GLU A 131 -6.61 -4.42 4.38
CA GLU A 131 -5.50 -3.97 3.52
C GLU A 131 -5.26 -2.46 3.64
N ARG A 132 -6.32 -1.67 3.79
CA ARG A 132 -6.19 -0.21 3.91
C ARG A 132 -5.45 0.17 5.18
N ASP A 133 -5.84 -0.44 6.28
CA ASP A 133 -5.27 -0.20 7.61
C ASP A 133 -3.81 -0.65 7.65
N VAL A 134 -3.50 -1.83 7.10
CA VAL A 134 -2.14 -2.38 7.02
C VAL A 134 -1.16 -1.43 6.29
N PHE A 135 -1.63 -0.69 5.30
CA PHE A 135 -0.83 0.25 4.52
C PHE A 135 -1.10 1.73 4.81
N PHE A 136 -1.75 2.06 5.94
CA PHE A 136 -2.06 3.43 6.36
C PHE A 136 -2.88 4.24 5.34
N ARG A 137 -3.71 3.59 4.53
CA ARG A 137 -4.56 4.26 3.54
C ARG A 137 -5.81 4.80 4.21
N TYR A 138 -6.01 6.11 4.12
CA TYR A 138 -7.10 6.86 4.77
C TYR A 138 -7.03 6.84 6.30
N VAL A 139 -5.81 6.78 6.85
CA VAL A 139 -5.56 6.83 8.28
C VAL A 139 -5.25 8.27 8.68
N ALA A 140 -5.93 8.77 9.71
CA ALA A 140 -5.63 10.07 10.32
C ALA A 140 -4.62 9.89 11.46
N ASP A 141 -3.90 10.96 11.79
CA ASP A 141 -3.11 10.99 13.01
C ASP A 141 -4.02 11.11 14.24
N ASP A 142 -3.48 10.84 15.43
CA ASP A 142 -4.22 10.86 16.71
C ASP A 142 -4.92 12.20 17.04
N SER A 143 -4.47 13.31 16.43
CA SER A 143 -5.03 14.65 16.62
C SER A 143 -6.03 15.09 15.52
N ASP A 144 -6.24 14.26 14.50
CA ASP A 144 -7.05 14.56 13.30
C ASP A 144 -6.59 15.83 12.56
N GLU A 145 -5.29 16.14 12.57
CA GLU A 145 -4.70 17.30 11.86
C GLU A 145 -4.12 16.93 10.49
N LEU A 146 -3.71 15.67 10.33
CA LEU A 146 -3.10 15.07 9.17
C LEU A 146 -3.79 13.75 8.80
N THR A 147 -3.70 13.37 7.53
CA THR A 147 -4.17 12.08 7.06
C THR A 147 -3.32 11.54 5.92
N PHE A 148 -3.05 10.25 5.93
CA PHE A 148 -2.43 9.54 4.82
C PHE A 148 -3.48 9.05 3.83
N LEU A 149 -3.29 9.35 2.55
CA LEU A 149 -4.19 8.98 1.48
C LEU A 149 -3.44 8.22 0.37
N PRO A 150 -4.08 7.27 -0.32
CA PRO A 150 -3.45 6.65 -1.48
C PRO A 150 -3.21 7.67 -2.62
N PRO A 151 -2.02 7.65 -3.27
CA PRO A 151 -1.62 8.63 -4.30
C PRO A 151 -2.37 8.49 -5.63
N GLU A 152 -3.16 7.44 -5.79
CA GLU A 152 -3.80 7.08 -7.07
C GLU A 152 -5.13 7.81 -7.32
N ASP A 153 -5.64 8.53 -6.31
CA ASP A 153 -6.94 9.19 -6.33
C ASP A 153 -6.78 10.73 -6.38
N ASP A 154 -7.78 11.41 -6.94
CA ASP A 154 -7.84 12.87 -6.97
C ASP A 154 -8.63 13.38 -5.75
N TYR A 155 -7.96 14.12 -4.87
CA TYR A 155 -8.55 14.68 -3.66
C TYR A 155 -8.69 16.19 -3.78
N PRO A 156 -9.80 16.78 -3.30
CA PRO A 156 -9.98 18.23 -3.30
C PRO A 156 -9.02 18.86 -2.29
N ALA A 157 -7.83 19.24 -2.76
CA ALA A 157 -6.79 19.89 -1.97
C ALA A 157 -6.12 21.00 -2.78
N ASP A 158 -5.74 22.08 -2.10
CA ASP A 158 -5.04 23.19 -2.74
C ASP A 158 -3.60 22.77 -3.12
N PRO A 159 -3.19 22.80 -4.40
CA PRO A 159 -1.82 22.48 -4.81
C PRO A 159 -0.78 23.34 -4.09
N GLY A 160 0.34 22.73 -3.69
CA GLY A 160 1.38 23.38 -2.89
C GLY A 160 1.00 23.64 -1.43
N CYS A 161 -0.26 23.42 -1.06
CA CYS A 161 -0.74 23.51 0.32
C CYS A 161 -1.12 22.12 0.88
N TRP A 162 -1.63 21.24 0.01
CA TRP A 162 -2.06 19.86 0.27
C TRP A 162 -2.92 19.69 1.51
N ARG A 163 -3.73 20.71 1.79
CA ARG A 163 -4.79 20.62 2.76
C ARG A 163 -6.10 20.33 2.04
N LEU A 164 -6.83 19.34 2.55
CA LEU A 164 -8.15 19.00 2.06
C LEU A 164 -9.12 20.18 2.23
N GLU A 165 -9.91 20.45 1.20
CA GLU A 165 -10.94 21.48 1.23
C GLU A 165 -12.12 21.07 2.12
N ASP A 166 -12.50 19.79 2.02
CA ASP A 166 -13.66 19.18 2.68
C ASP A 166 -13.28 17.83 3.32
N PRO A 167 -14.00 17.39 4.38
CA PRO A 167 -13.80 16.07 4.96
C PRO A 167 -14.08 14.95 3.95
N LEU A 168 -13.19 13.95 3.91
CA LEU A 168 -13.35 12.80 3.03
C LEU A 168 -14.37 11.82 3.61
N MET A 169 -15.35 11.44 2.79
CA MET A 169 -16.31 10.39 3.10
C MET A 169 -15.96 9.15 2.30
N VAL A 170 -15.39 8.14 2.96
CA VAL A 170 -14.95 6.91 2.30
C VAL A 170 -15.77 5.74 2.79
N THR A 171 -16.20 4.87 1.88
CA THR A 171 -16.84 3.61 2.25
C THR A 171 -15.82 2.66 2.86
N SER A 172 -16.22 2.00 3.95
CA SER A 172 -15.40 0.97 4.59
C SER A 172 -15.74 -0.37 3.93
N ASP A 173 -14.87 -0.83 3.04
CA ASP A 173 -14.92 -2.18 2.48
C ASP A 173 -13.74 -2.95 3.07
N TYR A 174 -14.03 -4.00 3.84
CA TYR A 174 -12.98 -4.85 4.42
C TYR A 174 -12.29 -5.63 3.31
N ARG A 175 -10.97 -5.41 3.14
CA ARG A 175 -10.16 -6.10 2.13
C ARG A 175 -9.08 -6.91 2.80
N THR A 176 -8.82 -8.10 2.27
CA THR A 176 -7.71 -8.95 2.72
C THR A 176 -6.77 -9.25 1.58
N PHE A 177 -5.52 -9.53 1.90
CA PHE A 177 -4.52 -10.03 0.96
C PHE A 177 -3.63 -11.06 1.66
N SER A 178 -2.93 -11.87 0.87
CA SER A 178 -1.98 -12.85 1.39
C SER A 178 -0.55 -12.46 1.04
N LEU A 179 0.37 -12.84 1.91
CA LEU A 179 1.81 -12.82 1.68
C LEU A 179 2.32 -14.25 1.85
N ASP A 180 3.04 -14.75 0.85
CA ASP A 180 3.80 -16.00 0.95
C ASP A 180 4.90 -15.89 2.02
N ALA A 181 5.52 -17.02 2.37
CA ALA A 181 6.60 -17.06 3.35
C ALA A 181 7.76 -16.15 2.92
N GLY A 182 8.13 -15.18 3.77
CA GLY A 182 9.18 -14.19 3.47
C GLY A 182 8.80 -13.15 2.43
N GLU A 183 7.57 -13.13 1.91
CA GLU A 183 7.14 -12.13 0.93
C GLU A 183 6.97 -10.75 1.59
N SER A 184 7.40 -9.71 0.87
CA SER A 184 7.17 -8.32 1.21
C SER A 184 6.26 -7.67 0.18
N ARG A 185 5.37 -6.78 0.64
CA ARG A 185 4.56 -5.91 -0.21
C ARG A 185 4.64 -4.49 0.28
N SER A 186 4.70 -3.55 -0.66
CA SER A 186 4.80 -2.13 -0.35
C SER A 186 3.71 -1.31 -1.03
N LYS A 187 3.29 -0.24 -0.35
CA LYS A 187 2.38 0.79 -0.88
C LYS A 187 2.87 2.17 -0.50
N ARG A 188 2.69 3.14 -1.40
CA ARG A 188 2.90 4.56 -1.09
C ARG A 188 1.62 5.17 -0.54
N VAL A 189 1.78 6.13 0.35
CA VAL A 189 0.73 7.02 0.83
C VAL A 189 1.25 8.45 0.92
N ASP A 190 0.33 9.36 0.69
CA ASP A 190 0.53 10.79 0.54
C ASP A 190 -0.01 11.50 1.79
N LEU A 191 0.76 12.43 2.33
CA LEU A 191 0.42 13.13 3.57
C LEU A 191 -0.33 14.43 3.28
N TYR A 192 -1.60 14.48 3.71
CA TYR A 192 -2.45 15.66 3.56
C TYR A 192 -2.73 16.32 4.91
N GLY A 193 -2.89 17.64 4.87
CA GLY A 193 -3.54 18.36 5.96
C GLY A 193 -5.02 18.02 5.98
N ALA A 194 -5.54 17.62 7.15
CA ALA A 194 -6.96 17.36 7.32
C ALA A 194 -7.79 18.63 7.03
N ALA A 195 -9.03 18.41 6.60
CA ALA A 195 -9.94 19.51 6.27
C ALA A 195 -10.19 20.41 7.51
N PRO A 196 -10.18 21.74 7.35
CA PRO A 196 -10.27 22.65 8.48
C PRO A 196 -11.61 22.51 9.20
N LYS A 197 -11.58 22.42 10.54
CA LYS A 197 -12.81 22.46 11.33
C LYS A 197 -13.35 23.90 11.32
N LYS A 198 -14.66 24.04 11.48
CA LYS A 198 -15.32 25.34 11.41
C LYS A 198 -14.78 26.28 12.50
N GLY A 199 -14.04 27.31 12.08
CA GLY A 199 -13.47 28.33 12.97
C GLY A 199 -11.95 28.28 13.07
N ASP A 200 -11.30 27.30 12.45
CA ASP A 200 -9.84 27.17 12.45
C ASP A 200 -9.20 28.08 11.40
N SER A 201 -7.96 28.50 11.67
CA SER A 201 -7.13 29.15 10.67
C SER A 201 -6.60 28.13 9.67
N LYS A 202 -6.76 28.41 8.38
CA LYS A 202 -6.18 27.60 7.31
C LYS A 202 -4.65 27.78 7.30
N THR A 203 -3.93 26.83 7.88
CA THR A 203 -2.51 26.60 7.54
C THR A 203 -2.44 25.60 6.37
N CYS A 204 -1.27 25.27 5.83
CA CYS A 204 -1.16 24.24 4.78
C CYS A 204 -0.92 22.86 5.40
N LEU A 205 0.33 22.57 5.75
CA LEU A 205 0.68 21.46 6.61
C LEU A 205 1.14 22.04 7.97
N PRO A 206 0.53 21.64 9.09
CA PRO A 206 0.90 22.14 10.41
C PRO A 206 2.25 21.56 10.84
N LEU A 207 3.09 22.38 11.47
CA LEU A 207 4.39 21.94 12.00
C LEU A 207 4.19 21.21 13.33
N GLY A 208 4.94 20.14 13.56
CA GLY A 208 4.86 19.36 14.79
C GLY A 208 5.21 17.89 14.59
N GLU A 209 5.04 17.12 15.65
CA GLU A 209 5.12 15.65 15.62
C GLU A 209 3.71 15.06 15.67
N TYR A 210 3.46 14.08 14.82
CA TYR A 210 2.16 13.47 14.59
C TYR A 210 2.27 11.96 14.62
N ARG A 211 1.40 11.32 15.40
CA ARG A 211 1.39 9.87 15.61
C ARG A 211 0.28 9.25 14.77
N PHE A 212 0.61 8.23 14.00
CA PHE A 212 -0.32 7.42 13.24
C PHE A 212 -0.35 6.01 13.81
N GLU A 213 -1.54 5.46 14.03
CA GLU A 213 -1.74 4.11 14.52
C GLU A 213 -2.85 3.42 13.73
N THR A 214 -2.67 2.13 13.49
CA THR A 214 -3.63 1.31 12.75
C THR A 214 -3.86 -0.02 13.44
N ASN A 215 -5.05 -0.59 13.27
CA ASN A 215 -5.39 -1.92 13.74
C ASN A 215 -5.56 -2.84 12.54
N PHE A 216 -4.95 -4.01 12.60
CA PHE A 216 -5.06 -5.01 11.55
C PHE A 216 -5.21 -6.40 12.14
N SER A 217 -5.55 -7.34 11.29
CA SER A 217 -5.84 -8.73 11.55
C SER A 217 -4.85 -9.58 10.76
N THR A 218 -4.50 -10.72 11.35
CA THR A 218 -3.62 -11.72 10.74
C THR A 218 -4.24 -13.09 10.88
N GLY A 219 -4.15 -13.90 9.81
CA GLY A 219 -4.52 -15.30 9.80
C GLY A 219 -3.42 -16.12 9.14
N VAL A 220 -2.94 -17.17 9.79
CA VAL A 220 -1.91 -18.06 9.21
C VAL A 220 -2.60 -19.24 8.55
N GLY A 221 -2.34 -19.57 7.28
CA GLY A 221 -2.93 -20.74 6.61
C GLY A 221 -4.47 -20.75 6.46
N GLU A 222 -5.02 -21.81 5.87
CA GLU A 222 -6.41 -21.83 5.33
C GLU A 222 -7.53 -22.04 6.37
N ASN A 223 -7.23 -22.28 7.65
CA ASN A 223 -8.23 -22.72 8.66
C ASN A 223 -8.05 -22.10 10.08
N GLN A 224 -7.42 -20.94 10.22
CA GLN A 224 -6.96 -20.47 11.54
C GLN A 224 -7.69 -19.25 12.11
N THR A 225 -7.58 -19.11 13.43
CA THR A 225 -8.13 -18.02 14.25
C THR A 225 -7.47 -16.70 13.89
N GLU A 226 -8.29 -15.72 13.53
CA GLU A 226 -7.87 -14.34 13.29
C GLU A 226 -7.28 -13.73 14.58
N GLN A 227 -6.08 -13.16 14.47
CA GLN A 227 -5.43 -12.42 15.54
C GLN A 227 -5.43 -10.94 15.19
N GLN A 228 -5.81 -10.08 16.13
CA GLN A 228 -5.72 -8.63 15.96
C GLN A 228 -4.37 -8.13 16.49
N ALA A 229 -3.82 -7.15 15.81
CA ALA A 229 -2.60 -6.45 16.16
C ALA A 229 -2.75 -4.95 15.87
N THR A 230 -1.91 -4.17 16.54
CA THR A 230 -1.83 -2.71 16.39
C THR A 230 -0.38 -2.37 16.08
N TRP A 231 -0.17 -1.41 15.19
CA TRP A 231 1.15 -0.88 14.90
C TRP A 231 1.04 0.59 14.51
N GLY A 232 2.05 1.38 14.83
CA GLY A 232 2.09 2.79 14.50
C GLY A 232 3.51 3.35 14.39
N PHE A 233 3.56 4.61 13.94
CA PHE A 233 4.79 5.38 13.82
C PHE A 233 4.49 6.87 13.96
N SER A 234 5.50 7.64 14.33
CA SER A 234 5.43 9.10 14.40
C SER A 234 6.21 9.74 13.26
N VAL A 235 5.64 10.81 12.72
CA VAL A 235 6.32 11.69 11.77
C VAL A 235 6.49 13.07 12.37
N SER A 236 7.50 13.80 11.91
CA SER A 236 7.69 15.21 12.19
C SER A 236 7.56 16.02 10.90
N LEU A 237 6.95 17.19 11.03
CA LEU A 237 6.90 18.24 10.02
C LEU A 237 7.64 19.45 10.59
N GLU A 238 8.84 19.68 10.08
CA GLU A 238 9.73 20.75 10.57
C GLU A 238 9.87 21.86 9.53
N ALA A 239 10.15 23.07 9.99
CA ALA A 239 10.52 24.16 9.08
C ALA A 239 11.87 23.83 8.43
N GLN A 240 12.04 24.19 7.16
CA GLN A 240 13.37 24.13 6.54
C GLN A 240 14.24 25.25 7.11
N ASP A 241 15.44 24.90 7.58
CA ASP A 241 16.46 25.87 7.98
C ASP A 241 17.05 26.52 6.72
N ASP A 242 16.99 27.86 6.63
CA ASP A 242 17.60 28.69 5.57
C ASP A 242 19.15 28.78 5.66
#